data_AF-A0A7X0U8C1-F1
#
_entry.id   AF-A0A7X0U8C1-F1
#
_cell.length_a   1.000
_cell.length_b   1.000
_cell.length_c   1.000
_cell.angle_alpha   90.00
_cell.angle_beta   90.00
_cell.angle_gamma   90.00
#
_symmetry.space_group_name_H-M   'P 1'
#
loop_
_entity.id
_entity.type
_entity.pdbx_description
1 polymer ?
#
loop_
_entity_poly.entity_id
_entity_poly.type
_entity_poly.pdbx_seq_one_letter_code
_entity_poly.pdbx_strand_id
1 'polypeptide(L)' 'MPPAPATPTSPAAAPKPSVQSQLEALRRMHADGLITQQEYDSKRKKALEGL' A
#
# COMPACT_ATOMS: atom_id res chain seq x y z
N MET A 1 -7.87 40.35 3.66
CA MET A 1 -7.98 39.38 2.55
C MET A 1 -8.24 37.99 3.12
N PRO A 2 -9.10 37.18 2.46
CA PRO A 2 -9.69 35.90 2.93
C PRO A 2 -8.70 34.71 2.94
N PRO A 3 -9.09 33.51 3.44
CA PRO A 3 -8.22 32.55 4.16
C PRO A 3 -7.38 31.67 3.24
N ALA A 4 -6.30 31.12 3.79
CA ALA A 4 -5.53 30.06 3.16
C ALA A 4 -6.42 28.84 2.83
N PRO A 5 -6.40 28.31 1.60
CA PRO A 5 -6.85 26.95 1.33
C PRO A 5 -5.60 26.05 1.43
N ALA A 6 -5.53 25.21 2.47
CA ALA A 6 -6.05 23.86 2.46
C ALA A 6 -5.11 22.87 1.76
N THR A 7 -4.53 22.02 2.60
CA THR A 7 -4.25 20.58 2.40
C THR A 7 -3.13 20.15 1.45
N PRO A 8 -2.23 19.25 1.91
CA PRO A 8 -1.32 18.55 1.04
C PRO A 8 -2.16 17.82 -0.01
N THR A 9 -1.79 18.04 -1.27
CA THR A 9 -2.25 17.31 -2.44
C THR A 9 -2.37 15.83 -2.11
N SER A 10 -3.60 15.39 -1.83
CA SER A 10 -3.97 13.99 -1.70
C SER A 10 -3.50 13.27 -2.97
N PRO A 11 -2.82 12.12 -2.87
CA PRO A 11 -2.17 11.48 -4.00
C PRO A 11 -3.20 11.23 -5.11
N ALA A 12 -3.00 11.96 -6.20
CA ALA A 12 -3.74 11.78 -7.43
C ALA A 12 -3.64 10.32 -7.88
N ALA A 13 -4.79 9.77 -8.23
CA ALA A 13 -4.98 8.44 -8.80
C ALA A 13 -4.57 7.30 -7.87
N ALA A 14 -5.53 6.74 -7.15
CA ALA A 14 -5.51 5.30 -6.87
C ALA A 14 -5.98 4.61 -8.17
N PRO A 15 -5.09 4.01 -8.98
CA PRO A 15 -5.54 3.03 -9.95
C PRO A 15 -6.16 1.88 -9.13
N LYS A 16 -7.05 1.11 -9.73
CA LYS A 16 -7.53 -0.19 -9.19
C LYS A 16 -6.41 -0.86 -8.39
N PRO A 17 -6.64 -1.40 -7.18
CA PRO A 17 -5.59 -2.02 -6.38
C PRO A 17 -5.04 -3.22 -7.16
N SER A 18 -4.06 -2.96 -8.02
CA SER A 18 -3.34 -3.99 -8.73
C SER A 18 -2.57 -4.75 -7.68
N VAL A 19 -2.35 -6.03 -7.94
CA VAL A 19 -1.51 -6.90 -7.11
C VAL A 19 -0.20 -6.19 -6.69
N GLN A 20 0.38 -5.38 -7.58
CA GLN A 20 1.55 -4.53 -7.29
C GLN A 20 1.36 -3.59 -6.09
N SER A 21 0.23 -2.89 -5.97
CA SER A 21 -0.05 -1.99 -4.85
C SER A 21 -0.19 -2.76 -3.53
N GLN A 22 -0.84 -3.94 -3.59
CA GLN A 22 -0.95 -4.82 -2.42
C GLN A 22 0.42 -5.38 -2.00
N LEU A 23 1.28 -5.75 -2.96
CA LEU A 23 2.65 -6.20 -2.70
C LEU A 23 3.53 -5.09 -2.09
N GLU A 24 3.36 -3.86 -2.53
CA GLU A 24 4.08 -2.71 -1.99
C GLU A 24 3.65 -2.42 -0.55
N ALA A 25 2.34 -2.45 -0.26
CA ALA A 25 1.83 -2.33 1.10
C ALA A 25 2.39 -3.43 2.03
N LEU A 26 2.42 -4.68 1.58
CA LEU A 26 3.01 -5.80 2.31
C LEU A 26 4.50 -5.60 2.56
N ARG A 27 5.23 -5.08 1.57
CA ARG A 27 6.68 -4.84 1.70
C ARG A 27 6.96 -3.75 2.73
N ARG A 28 6.14 -2.69 2.75
CA ARG A 28 6.22 -1.62 3.75
C ARG A 28 5.91 -2.15 5.15
N MET A 29 4.84 -2.94 5.29
CA MET A 29 4.50 -3.59 6.58
C MET A 29 5.62 -4.50 7.10
N HIS A 30 6.28 -5.25 6.21
CA HIS A 30 7.43 -6.08 6.60
C HIS A 30 8.65 -5.24 7.00
N ALA A 31 8.91 -4.15 6.27
CA ALA A 31 10.01 -3.24 6.57
C ALA A 31 9.82 -2.47 7.89
N ASP A 32 8.57 -2.16 8.25
CA ASP A 32 8.19 -1.57 9.54
C ASP A 32 8.25 -2.58 10.70
N GLY A 33 8.48 -3.87 10.41
CA GLY A 33 8.41 -4.95 11.40
C GLY A 33 6.98 -5.29 11.85
N LEU A 34 5.97 -4.78 11.14
CA LEU A 34 4.55 -4.98 11.44
C LEU A 34 4.05 -6.39 11.11
N ILE A 35 4.71 -7.04 10.14
CA ILE A 35 4.48 -8.45 9.79
C ILE A 35 5.82 -9.19 9.72
N THR A 36 5.78 -10.47 10.03
CA THR A 36 6.96 -11.36 9.91
C THR A 36 7.18 -11.77 8.46
N GLN A 37 8.38 -12.28 8.16
CA GLN A 37 8.72 -12.80 6.83
C GLN A 37 7.74 -13.89 6.36
N GLN A 38 7.25 -14.73 7.27
CA GLN A 38 6.25 -15.76 6.96
C GLN A 38 4.90 -15.16 6.56
N GLU A 39 4.44 -14.13 7.28
CA GLU A 39 3.22 -13.41 6.93
C GLU A 39 3.35 -12.66 5.61
N TYR A 40 4.50 -12.03 5.36
CA TYR A 40 4.79 -11.35 4.10
C TYR A 40 4.69 -12.33 2.93
N ASP A 41 5.35 -13.49 3.02
CA ASP A 41 5.33 -14.51 1.97
C ASP A 41 3.92 -15.05 1.73
N SER A 42 3.19 -15.39 2.81
CA SER A 42 1.82 -15.91 2.72
C SER A 42 0.85 -14.91 2.07
N LYS A 43 0.90 -13.64 2.49
CA LYS A 43 0.06 -12.58 1.91
C LYS A 43 0.48 -12.22 0.49
N ARG A 44 1.79 -12.25 0.19
CA ARG A 44 2.33 -12.03 -1.16
C ARG A 44 1.85 -13.13 -2.10
N LYS A 45 1.95 -14.39 -1.70
CA LYS A 45 1.50 -15.53 -2.48
C LYS A 45 0.01 -15.45 -2.77
N LYS A 46 -0.82 -15.16 -1.75
CA LYS A 46 -2.27 -14.93 -1.91
C LYS A 46 -2.60 -13.75 -2.83
N ALA A 47 -1.80 -12.69 -2.81
CA ALA A 47 -1.95 -11.56 -3.72
C ALA A 47 -1.66 -11.93 -5.18
N LEU A 48 -0.68 -12.81 -5.41
CA LEU A 48 -0.29 -13.31 -6.73
C LEU A 48 -1.19 -14.43 -7.25
N GLU A 49 -1.77 -15.24 -6.35
CA GLU A 49 -2.66 -16.37 -6.68
C GLU A 49 -4.09 -15.92 -7.06
N GLY A 50 -4.46 -14.69 -6.69
CA GLY A 50 -5.75 -14.08 -7.05
C GLY A 50 -5.75 -13.29 -8.37
N LEU A 51 -4.71 -13.45 -9.20
CA LEU A 51 -4.60 -12.88 -10.54
C LEU A 51 -5.06 -13.89 -11.61
#